data_AF-A0A928GW34-F1
#
_entry.id   AF-A0A928GW34-F1
#
_cell.length_a   1.000
_cell.length_b   1.000
_cell.length_c   1.000
_cell.angle_alpha   90.00
_cell.angle_beta   90.00
_cell.angle_gamma   90.00
#
_symmetry.space_group_name_H-M   'P 1'
#
loop_
_entity.id
_entity.type
_entity.pdbx_description
1 polymer ?
#
loop_
_entity_poly.entity_id
_entity_poly.type
_entity_poly.pdbx_seq_one_letter_code
_entity_poly.pdbx_strand_id
1 'polypeptide(L)'
;MKKLFILGMMACSMIFLAGCGEGVDENKTPAQIQSEVANMDAEDIQAMIAKYQKAIEKKAAELKAEADKLAEIPLTEQLGDEAKALRGNIEELTSSLNKLKANAEAYIEGLKKK
;
A
#
# COMPACT_ATOMS: atom_id res chain seq x y z
N MET A 1 -23.35 -39.50 19.64
CA MET A 1 -22.80 -38.72 20.76
C MET A 1 -21.64 -37.92 20.19
N LYS A 2 -21.87 -36.66 19.84
CA LYS A 2 -21.92 -35.46 20.70
C LYS A 2 -20.60 -34.71 20.49
N LYS A 3 -20.73 -33.57 19.77
CA LYS A 3 -19.95 -32.34 19.92
C LYS A 3 -18.55 -32.42 19.26
N LEU A 4 -18.07 -31.44 18.50
CA LEU A 4 -18.42 -30.04 18.47
C LEU A 4 -17.90 -29.46 17.14
N PHE A 5 -18.84 -29.13 16.26
CA PHE A 5 -18.77 -27.96 15.38
C PHE A 5 -18.28 -26.75 16.19
N ILE A 6 -17.35 -25.92 15.68
CA ILE A 6 -17.46 -24.44 15.62
C ILE A 6 -16.10 -23.73 15.41
N LEU A 7 -16.14 -22.80 14.44
CA LEU A 7 -15.30 -21.61 14.27
C LEU A 7 -13.84 -21.77 13.84
N GLY A 8 -13.67 -21.63 12.52
CA GLY A 8 -12.49 -21.05 11.91
C GLY A 8 -12.83 -20.62 10.50
N MET A 9 -13.97 -19.93 10.33
CA MET A 9 -14.40 -19.34 9.07
C MET A 9 -13.37 -18.27 8.71
N MET A 10 -12.31 -18.73 8.05
CA MET A 10 -11.38 -17.94 7.25
C MET A 10 -12.19 -17.42 6.08
N ALA A 11 -13.06 -16.45 6.40
CA ALA A 11 -13.64 -15.57 5.44
C ALA A 11 -12.45 -14.82 4.83
N CYS A 12 -11.96 -15.37 3.71
CA CYS A 12 -11.44 -14.57 2.61
C CYS A 12 -12.55 -13.58 2.23
N SER A 13 -12.72 -12.55 3.07
CA SER A 13 -13.42 -11.33 2.76
C SER A 13 -12.52 -10.59 1.79
N MET A 14 -12.46 -11.12 0.58
CA MET A 14 -12.06 -10.42 -0.62
C MET A 14 -13.09 -9.31 -0.86
N ILE A 15 -13.03 -8.28 -0.01
CA ILE A 15 -13.45 -6.95 -0.42
C ILE A 15 -12.27 -6.44 -1.26
N PHE A 16 -12.18 -6.99 -2.47
CA PHE A 16 -11.43 -6.44 -3.60
C PHE A 16 -12.14 -5.13 -3.99
N LEU A 17 -12.03 -4.11 -3.15
CA LEU A 17 -12.27 -2.74 -3.58
C LEU A 17 -10.94 -2.26 -4.18
N ALA A 18 -10.82 -2.49 -5.49
CA ALA A 18 -10.01 -1.75 -6.45
C ALA A 18 -8.88 -0.88 -5.86
N GLY A 19 -7.85 -1.52 -5.29
CA GLY A 19 -6.54 -0.92 -5.14
C GLY A 19 -5.84 -0.96 -6.49
N CYS A 20 -6.16 0.00 -7.36
CA CYS A 20 -5.50 0.17 -8.65
C CYS A 20 -4.03 0.55 -8.41
N GLY A 21 -3.11 -0.36 -8.71
CA GLY A 21 -1.68 -0.13 -8.53
C GLY A 21 -0.87 -1.42 -8.62
N GLU A 22 -0.61 -1.86 -9.84
CA GLU A 22 0.36 -2.89 -10.26
C GLU A 22 1.10 -3.67 -9.14
N GLY A 23 0.60 -4.87 -8.86
CA GLY A 23 1.42 -6.02 -8.49
C GLY A 23 1.78 -6.21 -7.02
N VAL A 24 1.42 -5.30 -6.11
CA VAL A 24 1.60 -5.46 -4.66
C VAL A 24 0.37 -5.01 -3.88
N ASP A 25 0.13 -5.64 -2.74
CA ASP A 25 -0.97 -5.28 -1.84
C ASP A 25 -0.44 -4.34 -0.73
N GLU A 26 -0.92 -3.11 -0.72
CA GLU A 26 -0.59 -2.11 0.30
C GLU A 26 -1.32 -2.32 1.63
N ASN A 27 -2.41 -3.10 1.65
CA ASN A 27 -3.21 -3.34 2.86
C ASN A 27 -2.78 -4.59 3.63
N LYS A 28 -1.66 -5.23 3.23
CA LYS A 28 -1.05 -6.30 4.02
C LYS A 28 -0.70 -5.79 5.41
N THR A 29 -1.05 -6.59 6.41
CA THR A 29 -0.62 -6.37 7.79
C THR A 29 0.83 -6.81 7.97
N PRO A 30 1.54 -6.27 8.97
CA PRO A 30 2.89 -6.74 9.31
C PRO A 30 2.96 -8.26 9.58
N ALA A 31 1.91 -8.82 10.19
CA ALA A 31 1.84 -10.26 10.47
C ALA A 31 1.73 -11.11 9.19
N GLN A 32 0.99 -10.66 8.18
CA GLN A 32 0.91 -11.33 6.88
C GLN A 32 2.25 -11.32 6.16
N ILE A 33 2.95 -10.16 6.16
CA ILE A 33 4.27 -10.04 5.54
C ILE A 33 5.29 -10.95 6.24
N GLN A 34 5.28 -11.00 7.58
CA GLN A 34 6.17 -11.91 8.32
C GLN A 34 5.90 -13.39 7.99
N SER A 35 4.62 -13.77 7.84
CA SER A 35 4.24 -15.11 7.42
C SER A 35 4.72 -15.43 6.00
N GLU A 36 4.62 -14.49 5.06
CA GLU A 36 5.13 -14.64 3.70
C GLU A 36 6.66 -14.79 3.69
N VAL A 37 7.36 -13.87 4.34
CA VAL A 37 8.83 -13.91 4.50
C VAL A 37 9.30 -15.24 5.09
N ALA A 38 8.59 -15.80 6.08
CA ALA A 38 8.99 -17.07 6.70
C ALA A 38 9.06 -18.22 5.68
N ASN A 39 8.23 -18.18 4.63
CA ASN A 39 8.11 -19.21 3.60
C ASN A 39 8.88 -18.89 2.31
N MET A 40 9.50 -17.71 2.20
CA MET A 40 10.27 -17.28 1.03
C MET A 40 11.77 -17.44 1.25
N ASP A 41 12.53 -17.61 0.16
CA ASP A 41 13.99 -17.49 0.16
C ASP A 41 14.43 -16.02 0.00
N ALA A 42 15.74 -15.78 0.03
CA ALA A 42 16.28 -14.42 -0.03
C ALA A 42 15.98 -13.75 -1.38
N GLU A 43 16.07 -14.51 -2.46
CA GLU A 43 15.81 -14.09 -3.83
C GLU A 43 14.35 -13.65 -4.04
N ASP A 44 13.41 -14.44 -3.54
CA ASP A 44 11.98 -14.13 -3.55
C ASP A 44 11.68 -12.85 -2.76
N ILE A 45 12.29 -12.68 -1.59
CA ILE A 45 12.08 -11.48 -0.76
C ILE A 45 12.65 -10.25 -1.47
N GLN A 46 13.83 -10.35 -2.07
CA GLN A 46 14.41 -9.27 -2.88
C GLN A 46 13.52 -8.90 -4.07
N ALA A 47 12.95 -9.89 -4.77
CA ALA A 47 12.01 -9.66 -5.85
C ALA A 47 10.74 -8.94 -5.37
N MET A 48 10.23 -9.27 -4.19
CA MET A 48 9.09 -8.56 -3.59
C MET A 48 9.45 -7.12 -3.20
N ILE A 49 10.62 -6.89 -2.59
CA ILE A 49 11.11 -5.53 -2.29
C ILE A 49 11.18 -4.69 -3.58
N ALA A 50 11.71 -5.25 -4.67
CA ALA A 50 11.78 -4.57 -5.96
C ALA A 50 10.40 -4.21 -6.54
N LYS A 51 9.39 -5.08 -6.35
CA LYS A 51 8.00 -4.77 -6.74
C LYS A 51 7.43 -3.61 -5.91
N TYR A 52 7.64 -3.62 -4.59
CA TYR A 52 7.20 -2.49 -3.74
C TYR A 52 7.93 -1.19 -4.10
N GLN A 53 9.22 -1.23 -4.40
CA GLN A 53 9.98 -0.05 -4.85
C GLN A 53 9.38 0.56 -6.12
N LYS A 54 9.06 -0.25 -7.13
CA LYS A 54 8.38 0.23 -8.35
C LYS A 54 7.01 0.84 -8.06
N ALA A 55 6.22 0.21 -7.18
CA ALA A 55 4.93 0.75 -6.78
C ALA A 55 5.06 2.10 -6.04
N ILE A 56 6.06 2.22 -5.17
CA ILE A 56 6.40 3.46 -4.45
C ILE A 56 6.81 4.56 -5.44
N GLU A 57 7.68 4.27 -6.40
CA GLU A 57 8.14 5.23 -7.41
C GLU A 57 6.96 5.76 -8.24
N LYS A 58 6.10 4.86 -8.74
CA LYS A 58 4.91 5.23 -9.49
C LYS A 58 3.98 6.12 -8.67
N LYS A 59 3.68 5.71 -7.44
CA LYS A 59 2.77 6.47 -6.58
C LYS A 59 3.36 7.81 -6.12
N ALA A 60 4.67 7.89 -5.92
CA ALA A 60 5.36 9.15 -5.68
C ALA A 60 5.28 10.09 -6.89
N ALA A 61 5.34 9.57 -8.11
CA ALA A 61 5.15 10.36 -9.33
C ALA A 61 3.70 10.88 -9.46
N GLU A 62 2.70 10.03 -9.16
CA GLU A 62 1.29 10.44 -9.10
C GLU A 62 1.06 11.54 -8.05
N LEU A 63 1.60 11.36 -6.84
CA LEU A 63 1.55 12.35 -5.76
C LEU A 63 2.17 13.67 -6.19
N LYS A 64 3.34 13.62 -6.85
CA LYS A 64 4.00 14.81 -7.36
C LYS A 64 3.13 15.53 -8.41
N ALA A 65 2.51 14.79 -9.33
CA ALA A 65 1.67 15.39 -10.35
C ALA A 65 0.45 16.11 -9.74
N GLU A 66 -0.21 15.54 -8.73
CA GLU A 66 -1.33 16.20 -8.04
C GLU A 66 -0.86 17.42 -7.23
N ALA A 67 0.30 17.33 -6.59
CA ALA A 67 0.89 18.45 -5.86
C ALA A 67 1.29 19.61 -6.79
N ASP A 68 1.87 19.30 -7.96
CA ASP A 68 2.23 20.30 -8.97
C ASP A 68 0.97 21.01 -9.50
N LYS A 69 -0.11 20.27 -9.80
CA LYS A 69 -1.41 20.87 -10.18
C LYS A 69 -1.96 21.81 -9.11
N LEU A 70 -1.89 21.41 -7.83
CA LEU A 70 -2.37 22.26 -6.73
C LEU A 70 -1.53 23.54 -6.59
N ALA A 71 -0.22 23.46 -6.84
CA ALA A 71 0.67 24.61 -6.80
C ALA A 71 0.43 25.60 -7.94
N GLU A 72 -0.12 25.16 -9.07
CA GLU A 72 -0.51 26.00 -10.20
C GLU A 72 -1.81 26.79 -9.95
N ILE A 73 -2.64 26.38 -8.97
CA ILE A 73 -3.87 27.10 -8.64
C ILE A 73 -3.57 28.45 -7.97
N PRO A 74 -4.09 29.58 -8.49
CA PRO A 74 -3.95 30.88 -7.86
C PRO A 74 -4.42 30.90 -6.41
N LEU A 75 -3.72 31.61 -5.52
CA LEU A 75 -4.05 31.67 -4.09
C LEU A 75 -5.51 32.07 -3.81
N THR A 76 -6.08 32.94 -4.65
CA THR A 76 -7.49 33.37 -4.55
C THR A 76 -8.50 32.27 -4.84
N GLU A 77 -8.07 31.19 -5.51
CA GLU A 77 -8.90 30.08 -5.96
C GLU A 77 -8.63 28.79 -5.16
N GLN A 78 -7.65 28.79 -4.25
CA GLN A 78 -7.26 27.60 -3.47
C GLN A 78 -8.30 27.10 -2.46
N LEU A 79 -9.38 27.84 -2.23
CA LEU A 79 -10.52 27.40 -1.42
C LEU A 79 -11.68 26.82 -2.27
N GLY A 80 -11.53 26.84 -3.60
CA GLY A 80 -12.47 26.27 -4.55
C GLY A 80 -12.48 24.74 -4.54
N ASP A 81 -13.46 24.17 -5.21
CA ASP A 81 -13.70 22.71 -5.18
C ASP A 81 -12.57 21.92 -5.85
N GLU A 82 -11.94 22.47 -6.89
CA GLU A 82 -10.78 21.86 -7.55
C GLU A 82 -9.59 21.70 -6.58
N ALA A 83 -9.22 22.78 -5.90
CA ALA A 83 -8.12 22.74 -4.92
C ALA A 83 -8.41 21.79 -3.75
N LYS A 84 -9.66 21.71 -3.30
CA LYS A 84 -10.08 20.74 -2.28
C LYS A 84 -9.97 19.30 -2.78
N ALA A 85 -10.39 19.03 -4.01
CA ALA A 85 -10.29 17.70 -4.62
C ALA A 85 -8.82 17.26 -4.75
N LEU A 86 -7.94 18.15 -5.24
CA LEU A 86 -6.50 17.88 -5.34
C LEU A 86 -5.88 17.59 -3.96
N ARG A 87 -6.25 18.35 -2.91
CA ARG A 87 -5.81 18.07 -1.53
C ARG A 87 -6.26 16.70 -1.05
N GLY A 88 -7.52 16.31 -1.32
CA GLY A 88 -8.03 14.97 -1.02
C GLY A 88 -7.23 13.87 -1.72
N ASN A 89 -6.97 14.02 -3.02
CA ASN A 89 -6.15 13.07 -3.79
C ASN A 89 -4.73 12.97 -3.22
N ILE A 90 -4.11 14.10 -2.88
CA ILE A 90 -2.77 14.15 -2.26
C ILE A 90 -2.75 13.41 -0.91
N GLU A 91 -3.77 13.59 -0.08
CA GLU A 91 -3.91 12.90 1.21
C GLU A 91 -4.04 11.38 1.02
N GLU A 92 -4.89 10.94 0.07
CA GLU A 92 -5.07 9.53 -0.26
C GLU A 92 -3.78 8.90 -0.82
N LEU A 93 -3.13 9.57 -1.78
CA LEU A 93 -1.86 9.11 -2.36
C LEU A 93 -0.75 9.06 -1.31
N THR A 94 -0.69 10.02 -0.39
CA THR A 94 0.27 10.02 0.71
C THR A 94 0.02 8.86 1.67
N SER A 95 -1.24 8.59 2.02
CA SER A 95 -1.62 7.45 2.87
C SER A 95 -1.22 6.12 2.24
N SER A 96 -1.55 5.93 0.96
CA SER A 96 -1.19 4.74 0.18
C SER A 96 0.33 4.59 0.04
N LEU A 97 1.07 5.67 -0.23
CA LEU A 97 2.53 5.68 -0.29
C LEU A 97 3.17 5.24 1.04
N ASN A 98 2.64 5.69 2.17
CA ASN A 98 3.13 5.32 3.49
C ASN A 98 2.91 3.83 3.79
N LYS A 99 1.76 3.28 3.41
CA LYS A 99 1.50 1.84 3.53
C LYS A 99 2.48 1.01 2.70
N LEU A 100 2.70 1.41 1.44
CA LEU A 100 3.66 0.75 0.55
C LEU A 100 5.08 0.75 1.13
N LYS A 101 5.52 1.89 1.68
CA LYS A 101 6.83 2.01 2.35
C LYS A 101 6.94 1.12 3.58
N ALA A 102 5.93 1.13 4.46
CA ALA A 102 5.91 0.29 5.65
C ALA A 102 5.96 -1.21 5.29
N ASN A 103 5.24 -1.61 4.23
CA ASN A 103 5.27 -2.98 3.76
C ASN A 103 6.64 -3.35 3.19
N ALA A 104 7.25 -2.50 2.36
CA ALA A 104 8.60 -2.69 1.85
C ALA A 104 9.64 -2.83 2.98
N GLU A 105 9.55 -1.98 4.01
CA GLU A 105 10.39 -2.06 5.21
C GLU A 105 10.23 -3.39 5.95
N ALA A 106 9.00 -3.89 6.10
CA ALA A 106 8.75 -5.19 6.72
C ALA A 106 9.40 -6.35 5.92
N TYR A 107 9.39 -6.31 4.59
CA TYR A 107 10.13 -7.28 3.77
C TYR A 107 11.65 -7.13 3.93
N ILE A 108 12.16 -5.90 3.98
CA ILE A 108 13.60 -5.63 4.21
C ILE A 108 14.04 -6.17 5.57
N GLU A 109 13.25 -5.95 6.63
CA GLU A 109 13.50 -6.53 7.95
C GLU A 109 13.43 -8.05 7.94
N GLY A 110 12.50 -8.61 7.17
CA GLY A 110 12.38 -10.04 6.93
C GLY A 110 13.63 -10.63 6.30
N LEU A 111 14.15 -9.99 5.25
CA LEU A 111 15.37 -10.40 4.56
C LEU A 111 16.59 -10.38 5.48
N LYS A 112 16.72 -9.35 6.34
CA LYS A 112 17.83 -9.24 7.31
C LYS A 112 17.87 -10.39 8.33
N LYS A 113 16.76 -11.13 8.49
CA LYS A 113 16.62 -12.25 9.44
C LYS A 113 16.83 -13.61 8.76
N LYS A 114 17.07 -13.65 7.45
CA LYS A 114 17.45 -14.85 6.70
C LYS A 114 18.97 -15.05 6.77
#